data_AF-A0AAW5KGD0-F1
#
_entry.id   AF-A0AAW5KGD0-F1
#
_cell.length_a   1.000
_cell.length_b   1.000
_cell.length_c   1.000
_cell.angle_alpha   90.00
_cell.angle_beta   90.00
_cell.angle_gamma   90.00
#
_symmetry.space_group_name_H-M   'P 1'
#
loop_
_entity.id
_entity.type
_entity.pdbx_description
1 polymer ?
#
loop_
_entity_poly.entity_id
_entity_poly.type
_entity_poly.pdbx_seq_one_letter_code
_entity_poly.pdbx_strand_id
1 'polypeptide(L)'
;MNAQQCLTYLVEGIHSTVAATVDEQGLPHTCAIDMMLADEGGLYFLTARGKAFYRRLMARRYLALSGMKGEDTLSTVAVSVRGWVKPIGQQRLEEILEKNPYMREIYPTEASRRALEVFCLYRGEGEYFDLSQLPPFRQTFSFGGEGARASAYQIDPARCIGCQACREVCPTGCISGESPRAIDPAHCIHCGNCADACPVGAVERPS
;
A
#
# COMPACT_ATOMS: atom_id res chain seq x y z
N MET A 1 -7.76 -10.23 -3.33
CA MET A 1 -8.50 -9.03 -2.86
C MET A 1 -8.57 -7.98 -3.96
N ASN A 2 -9.65 -7.22 -4.09
CA ASN A 2 -9.66 -6.02 -4.93
C ASN A 2 -9.12 -4.81 -4.16
N ALA A 3 -8.87 -3.69 -4.86
CA ALA A 3 -8.35 -2.48 -4.22
C ALA A 3 -9.22 -2.04 -3.03
N GLN A 4 -10.55 -2.04 -3.20
CA GLN A 4 -11.48 -1.64 -2.14
C GLN A 4 -11.33 -2.48 -0.87
N GLN A 5 -11.21 -3.80 -1.00
CA GLN A 5 -10.98 -4.71 0.12
C GLN A 5 -9.67 -4.39 0.85
N CYS A 6 -8.61 -4.03 0.12
CA CYS A 6 -7.34 -3.63 0.73
C CYS A 6 -7.48 -2.33 1.55
N LEU A 7 -8.17 -1.33 0.98
CA LEU A 7 -8.42 -0.06 1.67
C LEU A 7 -9.32 -0.26 2.90
N THR A 8 -10.38 -1.07 2.79
CA THR A 8 -11.24 -1.41 3.93
C THR A 8 -10.45 -2.15 5.03
N TYR A 9 -9.56 -3.07 4.67
CA TYR A 9 -8.71 -3.77 5.64
C TYR A 9 -7.76 -2.84 6.40
N LEU A 10 -7.25 -1.77 5.75
CA LEU A 10 -6.46 -0.75 6.44
C LEU A 10 -7.25 -0.02 7.53
N VAL A 11 -8.55 0.18 7.34
CA VAL A 11 -9.42 0.88 8.30
C VAL A 11 -9.90 -0.05 9.40
N GLU A 12 -10.50 -1.19 9.03
CA GLU A 12 -11.19 -2.09 9.95
C GLU A 12 -10.26 -3.17 10.55
N GLY A 13 -9.27 -3.59 9.77
CA GLY A 13 -8.31 -4.60 10.18
C GLY A 13 -7.17 -4.00 11.00
N ILE A 14 -6.46 -3.03 10.42
CA ILE A 14 -5.21 -2.48 10.96
C ILE A 14 -5.45 -1.21 11.78
N HIS A 15 -6.31 -0.30 11.31
CA HIS A 15 -6.62 1.02 11.88
C HIS A 15 -5.43 1.99 11.94
N SER A 16 -4.39 1.70 12.71
CA SER A 16 -3.22 2.57 12.88
C SER A 16 -2.12 2.23 11.89
N THR A 17 -1.64 3.25 11.18
CA THR A 17 -0.63 3.14 10.10
C THR A 17 0.52 4.10 10.33
N VAL A 18 1.68 3.83 9.75
CA VAL A 18 2.79 4.79 9.68
C VAL A 18 2.77 5.46 8.33
N ALA A 19 2.51 6.77 8.32
CA ALA A 19 2.55 7.59 7.10
C ALA A 19 3.91 8.29 6.96
N ALA A 20 4.44 8.28 5.75
CA ALA A 20 5.64 8.97 5.31
C ALA A 20 5.28 10.15 4.39
N THR A 21 5.90 11.29 4.63
CA THR A 21 5.79 12.53 3.84
C THR A 21 7.18 13.12 3.66
N VAL A 22 7.35 14.07 2.74
CA VAL A 22 8.62 14.79 2.56
C VAL A 22 8.45 16.25 2.95
N ASP A 23 9.48 16.83 3.54
CA ASP A 23 9.51 18.27 3.85
C ASP A 23 9.93 19.12 2.63
N GLU A 24 10.19 20.40 2.88
CA GLU A 24 10.59 21.37 1.86
C GLU A 24 11.98 21.07 1.30
N GLN A 25 12.87 20.51 2.12
CA GLN A 25 14.22 20.08 1.77
C GLN A 25 14.23 18.71 1.07
N GLY A 26 13.07 18.04 1.00
CA GLY A 26 12.94 16.70 0.42
C GLY A 26 13.34 15.58 1.38
N LEU A 27 13.54 15.88 2.67
CA LEU A 27 13.86 14.87 3.68
C LEU A 27 12.58 14.15 4.11
N PRO A 28 12.64 12.81 4.33
CA PRO A 28 11.48 12.04 4.73
C PRO A 28 11.14 12.25 6.21
N HIS A 29 9.84 12.27 6.50
CA HIS A 29 9.27 12.32 7.84
C HIS A 29 8.17 11.29 7.98
N THR A 30 8.21 10.50 9.06
CA THR A 30 7.18 9.53 9.39
C THR A 30 6.34 9.95 10.59
N CYS A 31 5.10 9.52 10.63
CA CYS A 31 4.24 9.63 11.81
C CYS A 31 3.16 8.54 11.81
N ALA A 32 2.78 8.06 12.99
CA ALA A 32 1.62 7.20 13.14
C ALA A 32 0.33 8.01 12.94
N ILE A 33 -0.61 7.49 12.14
CA ILE A 33 -1.92 8.06 11.90
C ILE A 33 -2.98 6.96 11.80
N ASP A 34 -4.20 7.28 12.22
CA ASP A 34 -5.33 6.37 12.11
C ASP A 34 -6.07 6.56 10.80
N MET A 35 -6.40 5.44 10.16
CA MET A 35 -7.26 5.36 8.99
C MET A 35 -8.71 5.34 9.46
N MET A 36 -9.48 6.32 9.00
CA MET A 36 -10.79 6.63 9.58
C MET A 36 -11.94 6.03 8.78
N LEU A 37 -11.87 6.10 7.44
CA LEU A 37 -12.90 5.59 6.52
C LEU A 37 -12.25 5.08 5.23
N ALA A 38 -12.95 4.18 4.56
CA ALA A 38 -12.65 3.72 3.21
C ALA A 38 -13.95 3.56 2.42
N ASP A 39 -13.95 3.99 1.17
CA ASP A 39 -15.02 3.77 0.18
C ASP A 39 -14.43 3.84 -1.24
N GLU A 40 -15.30 3.79 -2.25
CA GLU A 40 -14.91 3.86 -3.67
C GLU A 40 -14.12 5.14 -4.03
N GLY A 41 -14.27 6.20 -3.23
CA GLY A 41 -13.53 7.45 -3.37
C GLY A 41 -12.10 7.41 -2.83
N GLY A 42 -11.76 6.40 -2.01
CA GLY A 42 -10.41 6.17 -1.50
C GLY A 42 -10.34 5.98 0.02
N LEU A 43 -9.20 6.37 0.61
CA LEU A 43 -8.95 6.31 2.06
C LEU A 43 -9.05 7.69 2.69
N TYR A 44 -9.65 7.77 3.87
CA TYR A 44 -9.82 9.01 4.60
C TYR A 44 -9.13 8.97 5.95
N PHE A 45 -8.45 10.05 6.27
CA PHE A 45 -7.80 10.29 7.54
C PHE A 45 -7.93 11.77 7.90
N LEU A 46 -7.53 12.16 9.09
CA LEU A 46 -7.59 13.55 9.51
C LEU A 46 -6.34 13.99 10.26
N THR A 47 -6.10 15.29 10.24
CA THR A 47 -5.05 15.91 11.05
C THR A 47 -5.43 17.32 11.43
N ALA A 48 -4.86 17.84 12.51
CA ALA A 48 -5.10 19.21 12.92
C ALA A 48 -4.25 20.18 12.08
N ARG A 49 -4.83 21.32 11.67
CA ARG A 49 -4.16 22.32 10.81
C ARG A 49 -2.86 22.89 11.38
N GLY A 50 -2.67 22.83 12.70
CA GLY A 50 -1.44 23.27 13.37
C GLY A 50 -0.24 22.31 13.22
N LYS A 51 -0.46 21.04 12.85
CA LYS A 51 0.61 20.03 12.83
C LYS A 51 1.56 20.22 11.63
N ALA A 52 2.83 19.90 11.81
CA ALA A 52 3.80 19.89 10.70
C ALA A 52 3.40 18.92 9.58
N PHE A 53 2.75 17.80 9.93
CA PHE A 53 2.17 16.86 8.97
C PHE A 53 1.17 17.52 8.03
N TYR A 54 0.24 18.35 8.54
CA TYR A 54 -0.69 19.13 7.72
C TYR A 54 0.05 19.99 6.69
N ARG A 55 1.08 20.74 7.12
CA ARG A 55 1.86 21.61 6.23
C ARG A 55 2.52 20.82 5.09
N ARG A 56 3.12 19.66 5.40
CA ARG A 56 3.74 18.79 4.39
C ARG A 56 2.72 18.23 3.39
N LEU A 57 1.55 17.80 3.86
CA LEU A 57 0.46 17.33 2.99
C LEU A 57 -0.05 18.44 2.08
N MET A 58 -0.20 19.66 2.61
CA MET A 58 -0.62 20.82 1.82
C MET A 58 0.39 21.18 0.74
N ALA A 59 1.68 21.09 1.04
CA ALA A 59 2.77 21.42 0.11
C ALA A 59 2.95 20.37 -1.00
N ARG A 60 2.86 19.08 -0.68
CA ARG A 60 3.24 17.99 -1.61
C ARG A 60 2.06 17.21 -2.20
N ARG A 61 0.90 17.20 -1.52
CA ARG A 61 -0.29 16.44 -1.94
C ARG A 61 -0.04 14.96 -2.18
N TYR A 62 0.98 14.39 -1.56
CA TYR A 62 1.38 13.00 -1.74
C TYR A 62 1.86 12.41 -0.41
N LEU A 63 1.54 11.15 -0.16
CA LEU A 63 2.07 10.39 0.96
C LEU A 63 2.30 8.92 0.59
N ALA A 64 3.08 8.23 1.40
CA ALA A 64 3.09 6.78 1.50
C ALA A 64 2.66 6.38 2.91
N LEU A 65 2.04 5.22 3.08
CA LEU A 65 1.71 4.66 4.38
C LEU A 65 1.85 3.14 4.37
N SER A 66 2.12 2.58 5.54
CA SER A 66 2.14 1.15 5.78
C SER A 66 1.46 0.83 7.10
N GLY A 67 0.63 -0.20 7.09
CA GLY A 67 0.01 -0.78 8.27
C GLY A 67 0.24 -2.28 8.30
N MET A 68 0.31 -2.86 9.50
CA MET A 68 0.43 -4.30 9.69
C MET A 68 -0.40 -4.76 10.89
N LYS A 69 -0.89 -6.00 10.83
CA LYS A 69 -1.59 -6.67 11.92
C LYS A 69 -1.08 -8.11 12.04
N GLY A 70 -0.63 -8.49 13.23
CA GLY A 70 -0.11 -9.82 13.56
C GLY A 70 0.69 -9.74 14.87
N GLU A 71 0.91 -10.88 15.50
CA GLU A 71 1.75 -10.99 16.72
C GLU A 71 3.18 -11.41 16.37
N ASP A 72 3.33 -12.18 15.28
CA ASP A 72 4.59 -12.66 14.73
C ASP A 72 4.54 -12.69 13.19
N THR A 73 5.63 -13.10 12.55
CA THR A 73 5.72 -13.11 11.08
C THR A 73 4.65 -13.98 10.43
N LEU A 74 4.38 -15.19 10.96
CA LEU A 74 3.43 -16.15 10.39
C LEU A 74 1.97 -15.89 10.81
N SER A 75 1.70 -14.76 11.43
CA SER A 75 0.37 -14.22 11.70
C SER A 75 0.18 -12.82 11.12
N THR A 76 1.19 -12.28 10.41
CA THR A 76 1.18 -10.89 9.95
C THR A 76 0.57 -10.72 8.56
N VAL A 77 -0.36 -9.79 8.46
CA VAL A 77 -0.81 -9.18 7.21
C VAL A 77 -0.39 -7.72 7.19
N ALA A 78 0.22 -7.29 6.10
CA ALA A 78 0.64 -5.91 5.87
C ALA A 78 -0.04 -5.33 4.64
N VAL A 79 -0.38 -4.04 4.72
CA VAL A 79 -0.87 -3.27 3.57
C VAL A 79 -0.08 -1.98 3.48
N SER A 80 0.51 -1.73 2.32
CA SER A 80 1.23 -0.48 2.02
C SER A 80 0.56 0.23 0.86
N VAL A 81 0.45 1.55 0.96
CA VAL A 81 -0.20 2.39 -0.06
C VAL A 81 0.61 3.65 -0.25
N ARG A 82 0.74 4.12 -1.49
CA ARG A 82 1.23 5.47 -1.80
C ARG A 82 0.32 6.14 -2.80
N GLY A 83 0.16 7.44 -2.68
CA GLY A 83 -0.75 8.14 -3.56
C GLY A 83 -0.97 9.61 -3.25
N TRP A 84 -1.82 10.19 -4.08
CA TRP A 84 -2.23 11.57 -4.06
C TRP A 84 -3.31 11.82 -3.03
N VAL A 85 -3.13 12.86 -2.23
CA VAL A 85 -4.08 13.31 -1.22
C VAL A 85 -4.61 14.69 -1.53
N LYS A 86 -5.88 14.92 -1.19
CA LYS A 86 -6.51 16.24 -1.21
C LYS A 86 -7.20 16.53 0.12
N PRO A 87 -7.23 17.79 0.57
CA PRO A 87 -8.02 18.18 1.73
C PRO A 87 -9.49 18.26 1.29
N ILE A 88 -10.40 17.86 2.17
CA ILE A 88 -11.85 17.93 1.93
C ILE A 88 -12.58 18.74 3.00
N GLY A 89 -11.87 19.52 3.80
CA GLY A 89 -12.46 20.34 4.86
C GLY A 89 -12.96 19.48 6.01
N GLN A 90 -14.20 19.73 6.40
CA GLN A 90 -14.93 18.94 7.38
C GLN A 90 -15.93 17.97 6.73
N GLN A 91 -15.87 17.80 5.40
CA GLN A 91 -16.65 16.74 4.76
C GLN A 91 -16.29 15.40 5.39
N ARG A 92 -17.31 14.57 5.64
CA ARG A 92 -17.18 13.25 6.31
C ARG A 92 -16.76 13.30 7.78
N LEU A 93 -16.51 14.47 8.38
CA LEU A 93 -16.06 14.55 9.77
C LEU A 93 -17.07 13.94 10.75
N GLU A 94 -18.37 14.20 10.56
CA GLU A 94 -19.40 13.64 11.46
C GLU A 94 -19.46 12.10 11.37
N GLU A 95 -19.42 11.54 10.16
CA GLU A 95 -19.34 10.09 9.95
C GLU A 95 -18.08 9.49 10.61
N ILE A 96 -16.93 10.17 10.52
CA ILE A 96 -15.71 9.75 11.20
C ILE A 96 -15.92 9.72 12.72
N LEU A 97 -16.55 10.75 13.29
CA LEU A 97 -16.81 10.84 14.74
C LEU A 97 -17.85 9.82 15.22
N GLU A 98 -18.77 9.39 14.35
CA GLU A 98 -19.71 8.31 14.64
C GLU A 98 -19.02 6.95 14.67
N LYS A 99 -18.15 6.67 13.69
CA LYS A 99 -17.39 5.41 13.64
C LYS A 99 -16.24 5.34 14.64
N ASN A 100 -15.74 6.48 15.12
CA ASN A 100 -14.63 6.58 16.05
C ASN A 100 -15.04 7.38 17.30
N PRO A 101 -15.88 6.82 18.21
CA PRO A 101 -16.46 7.56 19.32
C PRO A 101 -15.44 8.23 20.26
N TYR A 102 -14.26 7.61 20.43
CA TYR A 102 -13.16 8.15 21.25
C TYR A 102 -12.74 9.56 20.80
N MET A 103 -12.92 9.89 19.52
CA MET A 103 -12.59 11.20 19.00
C MET A 103 -13.47 12.31 19.59
N ARG A 104 -14.68 11.99 20.05
CA ARG A 104 -15.55 12.95 20.74
C ARG A 104 -15.03 13.29 22.13
N GLU A 105 -14.22 12.43 22.74
CA GLU A 105 -13.54 12.72 24.00
C GLU A 105 -12.37 13.69 23.78
N ILE A 106 -11.64 13.54 22.66
CA ILE A 106 -10.52 14.43 22.30
C ILE A 106 -11.03 15.78 21.76
N TYR A 107 -12.11 15.77 20.98
CA TYR A 107 -12.71 16.94 20.34
C TYR A 107 -14.20 17.09 20.71
N PRO A 108 -14.50 17.47 21.96
CA PRO A 108 -15.87 17.44 22.49
C PRO A 108 -16.78 18.52 21.90
N THR A 109 -16.23 19.66 21.47
CA THR A 109 -17.01 20.82 21.02
C THR A 109 -16.83 21.09 19.54
N GLU A 110 -17.80 21.74 18.91
CA GLU A 110 -17.64 22.21 17.52
C GLU A 110 -16.42 23.11 17.36
N ALA A 111 -16.14 23.96 18.35
CA ALA A 111 -15.00 24.86 18.33
C ALA A 111 -13.66 24.11 18.28
N SER A 112 -13.50 23.00 19.02
CA SER A 112 -12.26 22.21 18.95
C SER A 112 -12.16 21.43 17.64
N ARG A 113 -13.29 20.90 17.13
CA ARG A 113 -13.38 20.20 15.84
C ARG A 113 -13.04 21.11 14.66
N ARG A 114 -13.20 22.43 14.79
CA ARG A 114 -12.76 23.40 13.77
C ARG A 114 -11.29 23.24 13.42
N ALA A 115 -10.42 22.78 14.33
CA ALA A 115 -8.99 22.61 14.06
C ALA A 115 -8.68 21.44 13.10
N LEU A 116 -9.64 20.51 12.91
CA LEU A 116 -9.47 19.31 12.11
C LEU A 116 -9.63 19.60 10.61
N GLU A 117 -8.81 18.94 9.82
CA GLU A 117 -8.89 18.84 8.37
C GLU A 117 -8.96 17.36 8.00
N VAL A 118 -9.98 16.98 7.23
CA VAL A 118 -10.10 15.65 6.65
C VAL A 118 -9.36 15.62 5.32
N PHE A 119 -8.59 14.57 5.09
CA PHE A 119 -7.89 14.30 3.85
C PHE A 119 -8.44 13.03 3.20
N CYS A 120 -8.47 13.04 1.88
CA CYS A 120 -8.81 11.89 1.06
C CYS A 120 -7.58 11.52 0.22
N LEU A 121 -7.06 10.31 0.42
CA LEU A 121 -6.14 9.63 -0.49
C LEU A 121 -6.99 9.03 -1.61
N TYR A 122 -7.14 9.78 -2.70
CA TYR A 122 -8.16 9.52 -3.72
C TYR A 122 -7.63 8.78 -4.95
N ARG A 123 -6.31 8.69 -5.09
CA ARG A 123 -5.64 8.05 -6.22
C ARG A 123 -4.29 7.53 -5.79
N GLY A 124 -3.97 6.29 -6.16
CA GLY A 124 -2.69 5.70 -5.83
C GLY A 124 -2.60 4.22 -6.13
N GLU A 125 -1.55 3.62 -5.60
CA GLU A 125 -1.26 2.21 -5.72
C GLU A 125 -0.81 1.65 -4.37
N GLY A 126 -0.95 0.35 -4.20
CA GLY A 126 -0.57 -0.32 -2.98
C GLY A 126 -0.29 -1.79 -3.19
N GLU A 127 0.12 -2.41 -2.09
CA GLU A 127 0.43 -3.82 -1.97
C GLU A 127 -0.24 -4.38 -0.73
N TYR A 128 -0.94 -5.49 -0.92
CA TYR A 128 -1.37 -6.38 0.13
C TYR A 128 -0.36 -7.52 0.24
N PHE A 129 0.14 -7.78 1.44
CA PHE A 129 1.12 -8.82 1.69
C PHE A 129 0.74 -9.63 2.92
N ASP A 130 0.41 -10.90 2.69
CA ASP A 130 -0.03 -11.85 3.71
C ASP A 130 1.08 -12.86 3.98
N LEU A 131 1.71 -12.71 5.14
CA LEU A 131 2.78 -13.59 5.65
C LEU A 131 2.20 -14.72 6.50
N SER A 132 0.89 -14.75 6.74
CA SER A 132 0.23 -15.75 7.58
C SER A 132 0.05 -17.12 6.92
N GLN A 133 0.45 -17.24 5.66
CA GLN A 133 0.39 -18.46 4.87
C GLN A 133 1.72 -18.73 4.16
N LEU A 134 1.92 -20.00 3.79
CA LEU A 134 3.08 -20.45 3.02
C LEU A 134 2.61 -21.11 1.70
N PRO A 135 3.14 -20.68 0.54
CA PRO A 135 4.01 -19.51 0.35
C PRO A 135 3.28 -18.20 0.69
N PRO A 136 4.00 -17.12 1.08
CA PRO A 136 3.38 -15.82 1.32
C PRO A 136 2.60 -15.34 0.10
N PHE A 137 1.42 -14.76 0.35
CA PHE A 137 0.57 -14.22 -0.71
C PHE A 137 0.81 -12.73 -0.87
N ARG A 138 1.02 -12.27 -2.10
CA ARG A 138 1.25 -10.86 -2.42
C ARG A 138 0.33 -10.41 -3.54
N GLN A 139 -0.23 -9.22 -3.41
CA GLN A 139 -1.03 -8.64 -4.48
C GLN A 139 -0.88 -7.13 -4.53
N THR A 140 -0.56 -6.61 -5.71
CA THR A 140 -0.60 -5.17 -5.98
C THR A 140 -1.97 -4.73 -6.46
N PHE A 141 -2.32 -3.49 -6.15
CA PHE A 141 -3.58 -2.88 -6.57
C PHE A 141 -3.39 -1.40 -6.86
N SER A 142 -4.27 -0.85 -7.69
CA SER A 142 -4.36 0.59 -7.93
C SER A 142 -5.81 1.07 -7.76
N PHE A 143 -5.99 2.36 -7.56
CA PHE A 143 -7.30 3.00 -7.40
C PHE A 143 -7.26 4.46 -7.85
N GLY A 144 -8.44 5.06 -8.07
CA GLY A 144 -8.55 6.47 -8.49
C GLY A 144 -8.01 6.76 -9.88
N GLY A 145 -8.01 5.77 -10.78
CA GLY A 145 -7.50 5.89 -12.15
C GLY A 145 -5.98 5.81 -12.28
N GLU A 146 -5.26 5.41 -11.23
CA GLU A 146 -3.83 5.10 -11.33
C GLU A 146 -3.62 3.78 -12.10
N GLY A 147 -2.61 3.75 -12.99
CA GLY A 147 -2.27 2.55 -13.75
C GLY A 147 -1.75 1.44 -12.84
N ALA A 148 -2.07 0.19 -13.17
CA ALA A 148 -1.46 -0.96 -12.50
C ALA A 148 0.01 -1.08 -12.92
N ARG A 149 0.93 -1.02 -11.95
CA ARG A 149 2.34 -1.34 -12.20
C ARG A 149 2.57 -2.84 -12.26
N ALA A 150 3.49 -3.25 -13.11
CA ALA A 150 4.00 -4.62 -13.13
C ALA A 150 4.65 -4.89 -11.78
N SER A 151 4.06 -5.80 -11.00
CA SER A 151 4.53 -6.07 -9.66
C SER A 151 5.63 -7.12 -9.65
N ALA A 152 5.57 -8.11 -10.53
CA ALA A 152 6.51 -9.24 -10.55
C ALA A 152 7.60 -9.14 -11.61
N TYR A 153 8.65 -9.93 -11.42
CA TYR A 153 9.61 -10.22 -12.48
C TYR A 153 8.88 -10.79 -13.70
N GLN A 154 9.36 -10.46 -14.89
CA GLN A 154 8.78 -10.93 -16.15
C GLN A 154 9.84 -11.68 -16.94
N ILE A 155 9.41 -12.69 -17.71
CA ILE A 155 10.31 -13.44 -18.59
C ILE A 155 10.05 -12.97 -20.01
N ASP A 156 11.08 -12.42 -20.65
CA ASP A 156 11.05 -12.07 -22.07
C ASP A 156 10.97 -13.36 -22.89
N PRO A 157 9.84 -13.61 -23.59
CA PRO A 157 9.65 -14.83 -24.35
C PRO A 157 10.60 -14.95 -25.54
N ALA A 158 11.09 -13.84 -26.09
CA ALA A 158 12.00 -13.83 -27.23
C ALA A 158 13.43 -14.24 -26.84
N ARG A 159 13.81 -14.03 -25.57
CA ARG A 159 15.14 -14.36 -25.04
C ARG A 159 15.16 -15.67 -24.27
N CYS A 160 14.00 -16.18 -23.85
CA CYS A 160 13.91 -17.40 -23.05
C CYS A 160 14.32 -18.64 -23.87
N ILE A 161 15.29 -19.39 -23.36
CA ILE A 161 15.78 -20.65 -23.98
C ILE A 161 15.22 -21.92 -23.31
N GLY A 162 14.25 -21.79 -22.39
CA GLY A 162 13.61 -22.95 -21.75
C GLY A 162 14.48 -23.77 -20.77
N CYS A 163 15.68 -23.30 -20.38
CA CYS A 163 16.67 -24.05 -19.58
C CYS A 163 16.27 -24.43 -18.14
N GLN A 164 15.14 -23.94 -17.64
CA GLN A 164 14.58 -24.24 -16.30
C GLN A 164 15.33 -23.68 -15.08
N ALA A 165 16.53 -23.11 -15.23
CA ALA A 165 17.32 -22.57 -14.11
C ALA A 165 16.52 -21.62 -13.19
N CYS A 166 15.70 -20.73 -13.75
CA CYS A 166 14.87 -19.81 -12.97
C CYS A 166 13.85 -20.53 -12.05
N ARG A 167 13.32 -21.69 -12.48
CA ARG A 167 12.33 -22.47 -11.74
C ARG A 167 12.97 -23.18 -10.55
N GLU A 168 14.17 -23.73 -10.72
CA GLU A 168 14.90 -24.46 -9.67
C GLU A 168 15.26 -23.57 -8.48
N VAL A 169 15.54 -22.29 -8.74
CA VAL A 169 15.93 -21.32 -7.70
C VAL A 169 14.75 -20.52 -7.14
N CYS A 170 13.53 -20.75 -7.63
CA CYS A 170 12.34 -20.02 -7.18
C CYS A 170 11.81 -20.59 -5.86
N PRO A 171 11.92 -19.88 -4.73
CA PRO A 171 11.54 -20.43 -3.42
C PRO A 171 10.03 -20.63 -3.28
N THR A 172 9.21 -19.92 -4.05
CA THR A 172 7.75 -20.00 -4.00
C THR A 172 7.16 -20.93 -5.06
N GLY A 173 7.99 -21.44 -5.98
CA GLY A 173 7.51 -22.25 -7.10
C GLY A 173 6.58 -21.50 -8.07
N CYS A 174 6.55 -20.16 -8.05
CA CYS A 174 5.64 -19.34 -8.86
C CYS A 174 5.96 -19.32 -10.37
N ILE A 175 7.00 -20.04 -10.82
CA ILE A 175 7.39 -20.08 -12.24
C ILE A 175 6.85 -21.36 -12.88
N SER A 176 5.93 -21.19 -13.81
CA SER A 176 5.18 -22.27 -14.46
C SER A 176 5.23 -22.16 -15.99
N GLY A 177 4.56 -23.10 -16.67
CA GLY A 177 4.54 -23.19 -18.13
C GLY A 177 5.75 -23.92 -18.73
N GLU A 178 5.65 -24.15 -20.05
CA GLU A 178 6.74 -24.66 -20.88
C GLU A 178 7.71 -23.53 -21.26
N SER A 179 8.22 -23.51 -22.50
CA SER A 179 9.02 -22.42 -23.04
C SER A 179 8.15 -21.56 -23.95
N PRO A 180 7.99 -20.25 -23.70
CA PRO A 180 8.57 -19.47 -22.61
C PRO A 180 7.85 -19.68 -21.27
N ARG A 181 8.61 -19.62 -20.17
CA ARG A 181 8.06 -19.75 -18.81
C ARG A 181 7.33 -18.47 -18.40
N ALA A 182 6.34 -18.59 -17.52
CA ALA A 182 5.60 -17.48 -16.94
C ALA A 182 5.78 -17.44 -15.42
N ILE A 183 5.88 -16.24 -14.87
CA ILE A 183 5.93 -15.99 -13.43
C ILE A 183 4.52 -15.59 -12.99
N ASP A 184 3.94 -16.32 -12.05
CA ASP A 184 2.70 -15.92 -11.38
C ASP A 184 2.99 -14.73 -10.45
N PRO A 185 2.46 -13.53 -10.74
CA PRO A 185 2.75 -12.34 -9.95
C PRO A 185 2.27 -12.44 -8.51
N ALA A 186 1.22 -13.21 -8.23
CA ALA A 186 0.62 -13.30 -6.90
C ALA A 186 1.52 -14.03 -5.88
N HIS A 187 2.44 -14.85 -6.38
CA HIS A 187 3.35 -15.67 -5.58
C HIS A 187 4.82 -15.27 -5.77
N CYS A 188 5.08 -14.18 -6.50
CA CYS A 188 6.42 -13.63 -6.65
C CYS A 188 6.78 -12.78 -5.42
N ILE A 189 7.86 -13.13 -4.73
CA ILE A 189 8.36 -12.38 -3.55
C ILE A 189 9.53 -11.44 -3.87
N HIS A 190 9.76 -11.15 -5.15
CA HIS A 190 10.81 -10.25 -5.65
C HIS A 190 12.25 -10.55 -5.20
N CYS A 191 12.56 -11.79 -4.80
CA CYS A 191 13.89 -12.16 -4.32
C CYS A 191 15.02 -12.02 -5.37
N GLY A 192 14.71 -12.06 -6.67
CA GLY A 192 15.68 -11.85 -7.74
C GLY A 192 16.45 -13.09 -8.19
N ASN A 193 16.35 -14.22 -7.48
CA ASN A 193 17.07 -15.47 -7.80
C ASN A 193 16.89 -15.90 -9.27
N CYS A 194 15.67 -15.78 -9.81
CA CYS A 194 15.38 -16.14 -11.19
C CYS A 194 16.13 -15.30 -12.22
N ALA A 195 16.38 -14.03 -11.92
CA ALA A 195 17.17 -13.14 -12.78
C ALA A 195 18.65 -13.47 -12.70
N ASP A 196 19.18 -13.70 -11.51
CA ASP A 196 20.59 -14.03 -11.30
C ASP A 196 20.94 -15.41 -11.92
N ALA A 197 20.03 -16.37 -11.84
CA ALA A 197 20.21 -17.71 -12.42
C ALA A 197 20.01 -17.77 -13.94
N CYS A 198 19.49 -16.72 -14.58
CA CYS A 198 19.16 -16.77 -16.01
C CYS A 198 20.41 -16.59 -16.88
N PRO A 199 20.89 -17.61 -17.60
CA PRO A 199 22.16 -17.53 -18.35
C PRO A 199 22.10 -16.59 -19.55
N VAL A 200 20.89 -16.27 -20.02
CA VAL A 200 20.63 -15.40 -21.18
C VAL A 200 20.02 -14.05 -20.78
N GLY A 201 19.88 -13.79 -19.47
CA GLY A 201 19.34 -12.55 -18.92
C GLY A 201 17.91 -12.24 -19.33
N ALA A 202 17.10 -13.26 -19.63
CA ALA A 202 15.72 -13.11 -20.11
C ALA A 202 14.71 -12.71 -19.02
N VAL A 203 15.13 -12.55 -17.75
CA VAL A 203 14.23 -12.18 -16.65
C VAL A 203 14.42 -10.70 -16.32
N GLU A 204 13.35 -9.94 -16.45
CA GLU A 204 13.32 -8.49 -16.26
C GLU A 204 12.75 -8.13 -14.89
N ARG A 205 13.32 -7.09 -14.27
CA ARG A 205 12.85 -6.56 -12.99
C ARG A 205 11.56 -5.76 -13.20
N PRO A 206 10.60 -5.83 -12.26
CA PRO A 206 9.44 -4.94 -12.26
C PRO A 206 9.89 -3.47 -12.15
N SER A 207 9.24 -2.57 -12.91
CA SER A 207 9.54 -1.14 -13.02
C SER A 207 8.64 -0.24 -12.18
#